data_AF-A0A2W2E176-F1
#
_entry.id   AF-A0A2W2E176-F1
#
_cell.length_a   1.000
_cell.length_b   1.000
_cell.length_c   1.000
_cell.angle_alpha   90.00
_cell.angle_beta   90.00
_cell.angle_gamma   90.00
#
_symmetry.space_group_name_H-M   'P 1'
#
loop_
_entity.id
_entity.type
_entity.pdbx_description
1 polymer ?
#
loop_
_entity_poly.entity_id
_entity_poly.type
_entity_poly.pdbx_seq_one_letter_code
_entity_poly.pdbx_strand_id
1 'polypeptide(L)'
;MVVHRDADNAGQHARRQEIESAMQSLGSVADLLPVIPVRMTEAWLLLDEAAIRHVAGNPRGRTRLNLPRLHEVESRADPKSILRSCLLTASEESGRRRDSVAKRFNEHRRQLLERLDPNGPVLRLESWGNLVADIDDVVKRWRSAEAR
;
A
#
# COMPACT_ATOMS: atom_id res chain seq x y z
N MET A 1 -5.16 -10.06 15.82
CA MET A 1 -5.64 -10.29 14.45
C MET A 1 -5.32 -9.07 13.59
N VAL A 2 -4.85 -9.26 12.36
CA VAL A 2 -4.61 -8.18 11.41
C VAL A 2 -5.76 -8.12 10.41
N VAL A 3 -6.37 -6.95 10.22
CA VAL A 3 -7.46 -6.74 9.25
C VAL A 3 -7.07 -5.65 8.28
N HIS A 4 -6.93 -5.99 6.99
CA HIS A 4 -6.63 -5.03 5.94
C HIS A 4 -7.91 -4.57 5.23
N ARG A 5 -8.10 -3.25 5.10
CA ARG A 5 -9.23 -2.65 4.38
C ARG A 5 -8.81 -1.35 3.72
N ASP A 6 -8.97 -1.24 2.40
CA ASP A 6 -8.80 0.04 1.71
C ASP A 6 -9.83 1.06 2.23
N ALA A 7 -9.42 2.31 2.47
CA ALA A 7 -10.32 3.37 2.92
C ALA A 7 -11.42 3.70 1.90
N ASP A 8 -11.20 3.36 0.62
CA ASP A 8 -12.07 3.68 -0.52
C ASP A 8 -12.64 5.12 -0.47
N ASN A 9 -13.88 5.34 -0.92
CA ASN A 9 -14.49 6.68 -0.85
C ASN A 9 -15.10 6.96 0.54
N ALA A 10 -15.22 5.95 1.41
CA ALA A 10 -15.76 6.12 2.77
C ALA A 10 -14.74 6.79 3.71
N GLY A 11 -13.45 6.69 3.41
CA GLY A 11 -12.37 7.25 4.21
C GLY A 11 -11.93 6.35 5.37
N GLN A 12 -10.78 6.68 5.95
CA GLN A 12 -10.12 5.85 6.96
C GLN A 12 -10.97 5.66 8.22
N HIS A 13 -11.57 6.74 8.73
CA HIS A 13 -12.35 6.72 9.96
C HIS A 13 -13.58 5.81 9.86
N ALA A 14 -14.33 5.90 8.76
CA ALA A 14 -15.51 5.06 8.54
C ALA A 14 -15.14 3.57 8.48
N ARG A 15 -14.05 3.22 7.79
CA ARG A 15 -13.56 1.83 7.73
C ARG A 15 -13.03 1.34 9.06
N ARG A 16 -12.42 2.21 9.86
CA ARG A 16 -11.98 1.86 11.22
C ARG A 16 -13.18 1.49 12.10
N GLN A 17 -14.22 2.32 12.11
CA GLN A 17 -15.45 2.06 12.87
C GLN A 17 -16.14 0.77 12.43
N GLU A 18 -16.15 0.48 11.13
CA GLU A 18 -16.67 -0.77 10.59
C GLU A 18 -15.95 -1.99 11.18
N ILE A 19 -14.61 -1.98 11.15
CA ILE A 19 -13.79 -3.09 11.67
C ILE A 19 -13.98 -3.23 13.19
N GLU A 20 -13.95 -2.12 13.93
CA GLU A 20 -14.11 -2.12 15.39
C GLU A 20 -15.49 -2.66 15.80
N SER A 21 -16.56 -2.22 15.12
CA SER A 21 -17.92 -2.70 15.38
C SER A 21 -18.08 -4.20 15.10
N ALA A 22 -17.46 -4.69 14.01
CA ALA A 22 -17.46 -6.11 13.68
C ALA A 22 -16.66 -6.95 14.69
N MET A 23 -15.59 -6.40 15.28
CA MET A 23 -14.84 -7.10 16.32
C MET A 23 -15.59 -7.19 17.64
N GLN A 24 -16.26 -6.11 18.03
CA GLN A 24 -17.09 -6.08 19.22
C GLN A 24 -18.23 -7.11 19.15
N SER A 25 -18.88 -7.26 17.99
CA SER A 25 -19.99 -8.21 17.82
C SER A 25 -19.56 -9.68 17.87
N LEU A 26 -18.30 -9.99 17.55
CA LEU A 26 -17.76 -11.35 17.66
C LEU A 26 -17.38 -11.74 19.10
N GLY A 27 -17.45 -10.80 20.06
CA GLY A 27 -17.01 -11.04 21.44
C GLY A 27 -15.52 -11.40 21.55
N SER A 28 -14.73 -11.09 20.52
CA SER A 28 -13.32 -11.47 20.46
C SER A 28 -12.49 -10.56 21.35
N VAL A 29 -11.64 -11.18 22.18
CA VAL A 29 -10.67 -10.50 23.05
C VAL A 29 -9.32 -10.31 22.35
N ALA A 30 -9.19 -10.73 21.09
CA ALA A 30 -7.93 -10.64 20.37
C ALA A 30 -7.62 -9.19 20.00
N ASP A 31 -6.39 -8.74 20.27
CA ASP A 31 -5.94 -7.41 19.83
C ASP A 31 -6.09 -7.25 18.31
N LEU A 32 -6.86 -6.25 17.92
CA LEU A 32 -7.10 -5.86 16.54
C LEU A 32 -5.98 -4.90 16.07
N LEU A 33 -5.39 -5.20 14.92
CA LEU A 33 -4.55 -4.29 14.15
C LEU A 33 -5.25 -3.94 12.82
N PRO A 34 -5.90 -2.78 12.71
CA PRO A 34 -6.46 -2.32 11.44
C PRO A 34 -5.34 -1.81 10.54
N VAL A 35 -5.31 -2.29 9.29
CA VAL A 35 -4.40 -1.80 8.25
C VAL A 35 -5.24 -1.10 7.18
N ILE A 36 -5.38 0.22 7.32
CA ILE A 36 -6.25 1.04 6.47
C ILE A 36 -5.42 2.13 5.78
N PRO A 37 -5.00 1.94 4.51
CA PRO A 37 -4.34 3.00 3.75
C PRO A 37 -5.34 4.15 3.46
N VAL A 38 -4.85 5.39 3.28
CA VAL A 38 -5.71 6.57 2.99
C VAL A 38 -6.59 6.40 1.75
N ARG A 39 -6.14 5.62 0.77
CA ARG A 39 -6.94 5.19 -0.39
C ARG A 39 -6.74 3.70 -0.66
N MET A 40 -5.55 3.36 -1.14
CA MET A 40 -5.13 2.00 -1.49
C MET A 40 -3.63 1.85 -1.23
N THR A 41 -3.19 0.63 -0.97
CA THR A 41 -1.76 0.29 -0.79
C THR A 41 -0.89 0.66 -1.99
N GLU A 42 -1.43 0.71 -3.21
CA GLU A 42 -0.69 1.14 -4.40
C GLU A 42 -0.19 2.59 -4.33
N ALA A 43 -0.80 3.45 -3.52
CA ALA A 43 -0.31 4.82 -3.31
C ALA A 43 1.12 4.82 -2.76
N TRP A 44 1.45 3.87 -1.88
CA TRP A 44 2.79 3.74 -1.28
C TRP A 44 3.81 3.28 -2.33
N LEU A 45 3.39 2.38 -3.23
CA LEU A 45 4.25 1.80 -4.26
C LEU A 45 4.66 2.85 -5.32
N LEU A 46 3.91 3.93 -5.48
CA LEU A 46 4.22 5.02 -6.41
C LEU A 46 5.40 5.90 -5.96
N LEU A 47 5.92 5.70 -4.74
CA LEU A 47 7.04 6.49 -4.21
C LEU A 47 8.42 6.00 -4.65
N ASP A 48 8.51 4.79 -5.22
CA ASP A 48 9.79 4.18 -5.58
C ASP A 48 9.85 3.88 -7.09
N GLU A 49 10.34 4.86 -7.85
CA GLU A 49 10.55 4.73 -9.29
C GLU A 49 11.54 3.58 -9.62
N ALA A 50 12.58 3.40 -8.82
CA ALA A 50 13.60 2.39 -9.07
C ALA A 50 13.02 0.98 -8.92
N ALA A 51 12.20 0.74 -7.88
CA ALA A 51 11.48 -0.52 -7.71
C ALA A 51 10.50 -0.77 -8.87
N ILE A 52 9.75 0.24 -9.31
CA ILE A 52 8.84 0.13 -10.46
C ILE A 52 9.60 -0.30 -11.72
N ARG A 53 10.73 0.34 -12.04
CA ARG A 53 11.57 0.00 -13.20
C ARG A 53 12.14 -1.41 -13.11
N HIS A 54 12.60 -1.79 -11.92
CA HIS A 54 13.15 -3.11 -11.68
C HIS A 54 12.09 -4.20 -11.91
N VAL A 55 10.91 -4.05 -11.31
CA VAL A 55 9.80 -4.99 -11.44
C VAL A 55 9.23 -5.03 -12.87
N ALA A 56 9.24 -3.89 -13.57
CA ALA A 56 8.86 -3.83 -14.98
C ALA A 56 9.86 -4.52 -15.93
N GLY A 57 11.00 -5.01 -15.42
CA GLY A 57 12.03 -5.70 -16.21
C GLY A 57 12.99 -4.77 -16.95
N ASN A 58 12.96 -3.47 -16.67
CA ASN A 58 13.79 -2.46 -17.32
C ASN A 58 14.40 -1.47 -16.30
N PRO A 59 15.30 -1.93 -15.42
CA PRO A 59 15.85 -1.13 -14.32
C PRO A 59 16.66 0.09 -14.78
N ARG A 60 17.17 0.09 -16.01
CA ARG A 60 17.96 1.18 -16.61
C ARG A 60 17.15 2.05 -17.58
N GLY A 61 15.85 1.78 -17.72
CA GLY A 61 14.96 2.54 -18.58
C GLY A 61 14.94 4.02 -18.19
N ARG A 62 14.74 4.90 -19.18
CA ARG A 62 14.79 6.37 -18.98
C ARG A 62 13.49 7.07 -19.33
N THR A 63 12.51 6.34 -19.86
CA THR A 63 11.18 6.89 -20.16
C THR A 63 10.53 7.46 -18.90
N ARG A 64 9.94 8.64 -19.00
CA ARG A 64 9.28 9.35 -17.89
C ARG A 64 8.01 8.60 -17.44
N LEU A 65 7.94 8.22 -16.16
CA LEU A 65 6.81 7.43 -15.63
C LEU A 65 5.60 8.27 -15.16
N ASN A 66 5.71 9.60 -15.19
CA ASN A 66 4.68 10.54 -14.73
C ASN A 66 4.16 10.23 -13.31
N LEU A 67 5.07 9.89 -12.39
CA LEU A 67 4.72 9.63 -11.00
C LEU A 67 4.15 10.88 -10.32
N PRO A 68 3.11 10.74 -9.48
CA PRO A 68 2.61 11.84 -8.67
C PRO A 68 3.67 12.34 -7.69
N ARG A 69 3.57 13.61 -7.28
CA ARG A 69 4.42 14.15 -6.21
C ARG A 69 4.05 13.49 -4.88
N LEU A 70 5.00 13.46 -3.95
CA LEU A 70 4.82 12.88 -2.61
C LEU A 70 3.51 13.30 -1.92
N HIS A 71 3.21 14.60 -1.88
CA HIS A 71 2.00 15.13 -1.23
C HIS A 71 0.69 14.82 -1.98
N GLU A 72 0.78 14.29 -3.21
CA GLU A 72 -0.38 13.96 -4.04
C GLU A 72 -0.69 12.47 -4.04
N VAL A 73 0.25 11.60 -3.63
CA VAL A 73 0.13 10.15 -3.88
C VAL A 73 -1.08 9.55 -3.18
N GLU A 74 -1.36 10.00 -1.95
CA GLU A 74 -2.48 9.51 -1.14
C GLU A 74 -3.83 10.15 -1.52
N SER A 75 -3.80 11.30 -2.20
CA SER A 75 -5.02 11.97 -2.68
C SER A 75 -5.46 11.51 -4.06
N ARG A 76 -4.66 10.68 -4.76
CA ARG A 76 -5.04 10.13 -6.06
C ARG A 76 -6.25 9.21 -5.92
N ALA A 77 -7.27 9.45 -6.73
CA ALA A 77 -8.52 8.70 -6.70
C ALA A 77 -8.33 7.21 -7.02
N ASP A 78 -7.42 6.89 -7.95
CA ASP A 78 -7.11 5.52 -8.38
C ASP A 78 -5.59 5.29 -8.52
N PRO A 79 -4.87 5.11 -7.39
CA PRO A 79 -3.44 4.82 -7.41
C PRO A 79 -3.10 3.51 -8.14
N LYS A 80 -4.03 2.56 -8.19
CA LYS A 80 -3.87 1.26 -8.84
C LYS A 80 -3.78 1.39 -10.36
N SER A 81 -4.62 2.22 -10.96
CA SER A 81 -4.56 2.54 -12.39
C SER A 81 -3.28 3.31 -12.75
N ILE A 82 -2.85 4.25 -11.89
CA ILE A 82 -1.59 4.97 -12.06
C ILE A 82 -0.42 3.98 -12.03
N LEU A 83 -0.35 3.10 -11.03
CA LEU A 83 0.71 2.10 -10.91
C LEU A 83 0.78 1.17 -12.12
N ARG A 84 -0.38 0.72 -12.62
CA ARG A 84 -0.46 -0.09 -13.85
C ARG A 84 0.13 0.66 -15.05
N SER A 85 -0.19 1.94 -15.19
CA SER A 85 0.32 2.79 -16.26
C SER A 85 1.83 3.01 -16.15
N CYS A 86 2.36 3.21 -14.94
CA CYS A 86 3.79 3.34 -14.67
C CYS A 86 4.55 2.05 -15.01
N LEU A 87 4.04 0.87 -14.60
CA LEU A 87 4.65 -0.43 -14.93
C LEU A 87 4.70 -0.68 -16.45
N LEU A 88 3.61 -0.40 -17.16
CA LEU A 88 3.56 -0.55 -18.61
C LEU A 88 4.53 0.42 -19.30
N THR A 89 4.57 1.67 -18.85
CA THR A 89 5.47 2.69 -19.38
C THR A 89 6.94 2.35 -19.10
N ALA A 90 7.24 1.88 -17.89
CA ALA A 90 8.59 1.49 -17.48
C ALA A 90 9.13 0.30 -18.26
N SER A 91 8.26 -0.65 -18.64
CA SER A 91 8.69 -1.82 -19.44
C SER A 91 9.21 -1.43 -20.82
N GLU A 92 8.77 -0.28 -21.36
CA GLU A 92 9.06 0.17 -22.74
C GLU A 92 8.68 -0.88 -23.82
N GLU A 93 7.82 -1.84 -23.47
CA GLU A 93 7.37 -2.91 -24.35
C GLU A 93 6.18 -2.48 -25.22
N SER A 94 6.08 -3.10 -26.41
CA SER A 94 5.02 -2.87 -27.39
C SER A 94 4.36 -4.16 -27.87
N GLY A 95 3.16 -4.05 -28.45
CA GLY A 95 2.38 -5.17 -28.98
C GLY A 95 2.15 -6.30 -27.96
N ARG A 96 2.35 -7.55 -28.39
CA ARG A 96 2.12 -8.75 -27.55
C ARG A 96 2.93 -8.75 -26.25
N ARG A 97 4.14 -8.16 -26.24
CA ARG A 97 4.96 -8.07 -25.02
C ARG A 97 4.36 -7.11 -24.01
N ARG A 98 3.84 -5.97 -24.46
CA ARG A 98 3.07 -5.03 -23.62
C ARG A 98 1.84 -5.70 -23.00
N ASP A 99 1.11 -6.49 -23.79
CA ASP A 99 -0.07 -7.22 -23.29
C ASP A 99 0.30 -8.25 -22.22
N SER A 100 1.46 -8.91 -22.38
CA SER A 100 1.99 -9.82 -21.37
C SER A 100 2.31 -9.08 -20.05
N VAL A 101 2.96 -7.91 -20.13
CA VAL A 101 3.22 -7.05 -18.96
C VAL A 101 1.91 -6.64 -18.29
N ALA A 102 0.89 -6.24 -19.06
CA ALA A 102 -0.42 -5.85 -18.53
C ALA A 102 -1.09 -6.98 -17.74
N LYS A 103 -1.05 -8.22 -18.27
CA LYS A 103 -1.63 -9.41 -17.62
C LYS A 103 -0.93 -9.78 -16.31
N ARG A 104 0.35 -9.41 -16.16
CA ARG A 104 1.17 -9.69 -14.98
C ARG A 104 1.07 -8.62 -13.88
N PHE A 105 0.13 -7.69 -13.98
CA PHE A 105 -0.01 -6.58 -13.02
C PHE A 105 -0.06 -7.04 -11.56
N ASN A 106 -0.85 -8.07 -11.22
CA ASN A 106 -0.95 -8.55 -9.84
C ASN A 106 0.37 -9.12 -9.31
N GLU A 107 1.11 -9.80 -10.17
CA GLU A 107 2.43 -10.34 -9.85
C GLU A 107 3.45 -9.21 -9.65
N HIS A 108 3.45 -8.19 -10.52
CA HIS A 108 4.29 -7.00 -10.33
C HIS A 108 3.94 -6.25 -9.04
N ARG A 109 2.65 -6.09 -8.73
CA ARG A 109 2.19 -5.48 -7.48
C ARG A 109 2.71 -6.24 -6.26
N ARG A 110 2.66 -7.58 -6.27
CA ARG A 110 3.20 -8.43 -5.20
C ARG A 110 4.71 -8.20 -5.03
N GLN A 111 5.48 -8.23 -6.11
CA GLN A 111 6.92 -7.98 -6.06
C GLN A 111 7.27 -6.58 -5.55
N LEU A 112 6.45 -5.57 -5.86
CA LEU A 112 6.63 -4.22 -5.33
C LEU A 112 6.36 -4.16 -3.83
N LEU A 113 5.34 -4.85 -3.33
CA LEU A 113 5.07 -4.96 -1.90
C LEU A 113 6.20 -5.66 -1.15
N GLU A 114 6.77 -6.73 -1.72
CA GLU A 114 7.92 -7.45 -1.16
C GLU A 114 9.20 -6.60 -1.10
N ARG A 115 9.30 -5.60 -1.98
CA ARG A 115 10.42 -4.67 -2.06
C ARG A 115 10.18 -3.36 -1.32
N LEU A 116 8.99 -3.17 -0.76
CA LEU A 116 8.66 -1.95 -0.05
C LEU A 116 9.62 -1.78 1.12
N ASP A 117 10.42 -0.73 1.10
CA ASP A 117 11.32 -0.39 2.20
C ASP A 117 10.55 0.33 3.31
N PRO A 118 10.33 -0.31 4.49
CA PRO A 118 9.60 0.29 5.61
C PRO A 118 10.28 1.54 6.16
N ASN A 119 11.59 1.69 5.93
CA ASN A 119 12.41 2.82 6.37
C ASN A 119 12.68 3.83 5.23
N GLY A 120 12.05 3.60 4.08
CA GLY A 120 12.30 4.35 2.87
C GLY A 120 11.32 5.53 2.69
N PRO A 121 10.93 5.82 1.44
CA PRO A 121 10.06 6.96 1.11
C PRO A 121 8.72 7.00 1.85
N VAL A 122 8.20 5.84 2.27
CA VAL A 122 6.90 5.69 2.95
C VAL A 122 6.85 6.36 4.32
N LEU A 123 7.99 6.57 4.98
CA LEU A 123 8.06 7.29 6.26
C LEU A 123 7.51 8.73 6.19
N ARG A 124 7.39 9.28 4.99
CA ARG A 124 6.87 10.64 4.76
C ARG A 124 5.35 10.67 4.55
N LEU A 125 4.68 9.51 4.59
CA LEU A 125 3.25 9.39 4.39
C LEU A 125 2.52 9.38 5.72
N GLU A 126 1.41 10.12 5.80
CA GLU A 126 0.57 10.17 7.00
C GLU A 126 -0.05 8.80 7.28
N SER A 127 -0.54 8.10 6.25
CA SER A 127 -1.15 6.78 6.44
C SER A 127 -0.17 5.72 6.92
N TRP A 128 1.12 5.84 6.56
CA TRP A 128 2.17 4.97 7.06
C TRP A 128 2.46 5.24 8.54
N GLY A 129 2.54 6.53 8.93
CA GLY A 129 2.68 6.92 10.33
C GLY A 129 1.53 6.39 11.20
N ASN A 130 0.30 6.47 10.70
CA ASN A 130 -0.89 5.93 11.39
C ASN A 130 -0.81 4.40 11.56
N LEU A 131 -0.35 3.67 10.54
CA LEU A 131 -0.14 2.23 10.65
C LEU A 131 0.91 1.88 11.72
N VAL A 132 2.03 2.60 11.75
CA VAL A 132 3.10 2.35 12.75
C VAL A 132 2.58 2.64 14.16
N ALA A 133 1.83 3.73 14.35
CA ALA A 133 1.20 4.04 15.65
C ALA A 133 0.21 2.94 16.09
N ASP A 134 -0.61 2.43 15.16
CA ASP A 134 -1.54 1.33 15.43
C ASP A 134 -0.79 0.03 15.84
N ILE A 135 0.35 -0.27 15.20
CA ILE A 135 1.21 -1.40 15.57
C ILE A 135 1.76 -1.20 16.99
N ASP A 136 2.30 -0.02 17.29
CA ASP A 136 2.88 0.28 18.61
C ASP A 136 1.84 0.12 19.72
N ASP A 137 0.61 0.57 19.49
CA ASP A 137 -0.46 0.46 20.48
C ASP A 137 -0.90 -0.98 20.72
N VAL A 138 -0.94 -1.83 19.69
CA VAL A 138 -1.15 -3.28 19.84
C VAL A 138 -0.03 -3.90 20.66
N VAL A 139 1.23 -3.60 20.34
CA VAL A 139 2.40 -4.15 21.04
C VAL A 139 2.42 -3.72 22.52
N LYS A 140 2.07 -2.47 22.82
CA LYS A 140 1.95 -1.99 24.22
C LYS A 140 0.90 -2.76 25.01
N ARG A 141 -0.25 -3.08 24.40
CA ARG A 141 -1.30 -3.88 25.04
C ARG A 141 -0.83 -5.31 25.34
N TRP A 142 -0.12 -5.95 24.41
CA TRP A 142 0.47 -7.27 24.63
C TRP A 142 1.42 -7.30 25.83
N ARG A 143 2.38 -6.36 25.85
CA ARG A 143 3.34 -6.27 26.98
C ARG A 143 2.66 -6.02 28.33
N SER A 144 1.56 -5.27 28.34
CA SER A 144 0.79 -4.98 29.56
C SER A 144 -0.04 -6.16 30.04
N ALA A 145 -0.45 -7.05 29.12
CA ALA A 145 -1.17 -8.27 29.43
C ALA A 145 -0.24 -9.38 29.96
N GLU A 146 0.99 -9.46 29.44
CA GLU A 146 2.01 -10.41 29.91
C GLU A 146 2.56 -10.09 31.31
N ALA A 147 2.44 -8.83 31.75
CA ALA A 147 2.90 -8.38 33.07
C ALA A 147 1.86 -8.59 34.19
N ARG A 148 0.71 -9.21 33.91
CA ARG A 148 -0.37 -9.54 34.86
C ARG A 148 -0.44 -11.04 35.10
#